data_AF-A0A812WT58-F1
#
_entry.id   AF-A0A812WT58-F1
#
_cell.length_a   1.000
_cell.length_b   1.000
_cell.length_c   1.000
_cell.angle_alpha   90.00
_cell.angle_beta   90.00
_cell.angle_gamma   90.00
#
_symmetry.space_group_name_H-M   'P 1'
#
loop_
_entity.id
_entity.type
_entity.pdbx_description
1 polymer ?
#
loop_
_entity_poly.entity_id
_entity_poly.type
_entity_poly.pdbx_seq_one_letter_code
_entity_poly.pdbx_strand_id
1 'polypeptide(L)'
;GGAYVWCPQSSGDTAPAFCMDAAADDPDNPARLINAAANEDQCKQVNTEICQLGGILYFRTLQEVPAGTELVTDYGYSYWPDFDSCQLVTSNDLMARLENRAAR
;
A
#
# COMPACT_ATOMS: atom_id res chain seq x y z
N GLY A 1 18.12 1.85 7.29
CA GLY A 1 17.46 0.70 6.64
C GLY A 1 16.95 1.17 5.30
N GLY A 2 17.11 0.38 4.24
CA GLY A 2 16.58 0.74 2.93
C GLY A 2 15.05 0.79 2.92
N ALA A 3 14.48 1.60 2.04
CA ALA A 3 13.05 1.58 1.74
C ALA A 3 12.74 0.31 0.94
N TYR A 4 11.66 -0.38 1.29
CA TYR A 4 11.12 -1.47 0.48
C TYR A 4 10.08 -0.88 -0.44
N VAL A 5 10.22 -1.15 -1.73
CA VAL A 5 9.26 -0.74 -2.76
C VAL A 5 8.62 -2.00 -3.30
N TRP A 6 7.30 -1.98 -3.49
CA TRP A 6 6.63 -3.00 -4.29
C TRP A 6 6.95 -2.69 -5.75
N CYS A 7 7.94 -3.38 -6.29
CA CYS A 7 8.52 -3.01 -7.57
C CYS A 7 7.66 -3.54 -8.72
N PRO A 8 7.23 -2.71 -9.69
CA PRO A 8 7.15 -3.19 -11.06
C PRO A 8 8.58 -3.49 -11.55
N GLN A 9 8.72 -4.45 -12.46
CA GLN A 9 9.97 -5.12 -12.87
C GLN A 9 11.18 -4.24 -13.27
N SER A 10 11.10 -2.91 -13.28
CA SER A 10 12.26 -2.05 -13.50
C SER A 10 12.10 -0.65 -12.88
N SER A 11 12.39 -0.48 -11.58
CA SER A 11 12.68 0.85 -11.04
C SER A 11 14.14 1.19 -11.37
N GLY A 12 14.37 2.06 -12.36
CA GLY A 12 15.71 2.51 -12.79
C GLY A 12 16.48 3.35 -11.77
N ASP A 13 16.24 3.13 -10.47
CA ASP A 13 16.84 3.85 -9.36
C ASP A 13 18.13 3.20 -8.87
N THR A 14 19.13 4.01 -8.54
CA THR A 14 20.51 3.59 -8.21
C THR A 14 20.75 3.38 -6.71
N ALA A 15 19.75 3.64 -5.87
CA ALA A 15 19.82 3.33 -4.45
C ALA A 15 19.58 1.82 -4.22
N PRO A 16 20.21 1.18 -3.21
CA PRO A 16 19.94 -0.22 -2.88
C PRO A 16 18.50 -0.35 -2.35
N ALA A 17 17.57 -0.56 -3.26
CA ALA A 17 16.18 -0.91 -2.97
C ALA A 17 16.07 -2.44 -3.00
N PHE A 18 15.45 -3.00 -1.96
CA PHE A 18 15.02 -4.40 -1.98
C PHE A 18 13.59 -4.42 -2.52
N CYS A 19 13.40 -5.18 -3.60
CA CYS A 19 12.08 -5.40 -4.18
C CYS A 19 11.46 -6.67 -3.58
N MET A 20 10.17 -6.60 -3.26
CA MET A 20 9.38 -7.78 -2.93
C MET A 20 8.80 -8.35 -4.23
N ASP A 21 9.18 -9.58 -4.59
CA ASP A 21 8.59 -10.30 -5.71
C ASP A 21 7.30 -11.00 -5.25
N ALA A 22 6.17 -10.55 -5.78
CA ALA A 22 4.85 -11.11 -5.50
C ALA A 22 4.39 -12.12 -6.55
N ALA A 23 5.21 -12.40 -7.58
CA ALA A 23 4.86 -13.34 -8.66
C ALA A 23 4.91 -14.81 -8.21
N ALA A 24 5.69 -15.11 -7.18
CA ALA A 24 5.78 -16.46 -6.63
C ALA A 24 4.41 -16.93 -6.13
N ASP A 25 4.02 -18.12 -6.58
CA ASP A 25 2.75 -18.73 -6.20
C ASP A 25 2.84 -19.34 -4.79
N ASP A 26 2.86 -18.50 -3.77
CA ASP A 26 2.87 -18.91 -2.37
C ASP A 26 1.44 -18.95 -1.82
N PRO A 27 0.88 -20.14 -1.54
CA PRO A 27 -0.47 -20.29 -1.00
C PRO A 27 -0.59 -19.80 0.45
N ASP A 28 0.52 -19.70 1.17
CA ASP A 28 0.54 -19.24 2.57
C ASP A 28 0.64 -17.70 2.66
N ASN A 29 0.79 -17.01 1.51
CA ASN A 29 0.87 -15.56 1.43
C ASN A 29 -0.24 -14.97 0.53
N PRO A 30 -1.47 -14.81 1.06
CA PRO A 30 -2.58 -14.23 0.29
C PRO A 30 -2.41 -12.74 0.01
N ALA A 31 -1.44 -12.06 0.64
CA ALA A 31 -1.25 -10.62 0.50
C ALA A 31 -0.87 -10.19 -0.93
N ARG A 32 -0.31 -11.10 -1.74
CA ARG A 32 -0.04 -10.87 -3.17
C ARG A 32 -1.28 -10.65 -4.03
N LEU A 33 -2.46 -10.99 -3.51
CA LEU A 33 -3.73 -10.86 -4.22
C LEU A 33 -4.44 -9.53 -3.92
N ILE A 34 -3.88 -8.69 -3.05
CA ILE A 34 -4.41 -7.34 -2.81
C ILE A 34 -4.11 -6.47 -4.02
N ASN A 35 -5.17 -5.91 -4.60
CA ASN A 35 -5.07 -5.05 -5.78
C ASN A 35 -4.71 -3.62 -5.39
N ALA A 36 -4.00 -2.92 -6.28
CA ALA A 36 -3.84 -1.48 -6.18
C ALA A 36 -4.89 -0.74 -6.99
N ALA A 37 -5.28 0.43 -6.49
CA ALA A 37 -6.00 1.41 -7.29
C ALA A 37 -5.12 1.91 -8.44
N ALA A 38 -5.63 1.82 -9.66
CA ALA A 38 -4.95 2.22 -10.91
C ALA A 38 -5.51 3.52 -11.51
N ASN A 39 -6.49 4.14 -10.85
CA ASN A 39 -7.11 5.41 -11.25
C ASN A 39 -7.83 6.08 -10.08
N GLU A 40 -8.23 7.33 -10.28
CA GLU A 40 -8.90 8.17 -9.27
C GLU A 40 -10.22 7.58 -8.73
N ASP A 41 -10.98 6.84 -9.54
CA ASP A 41 -12.23 6.23 -9.09
C ASP A 41 -11.98 5.05 -8.15
N GLN A 42 -10.93 4.26 -8.42
CA GLN A 42 -10.49 3.20 -7.52
C GLN A 42 -9.84 3.74 -6.24
N CYS A 43 -9.27 4.94 -6.27
CA CYS A 43 -8.73 5.58 -5.07
C CYS A 43 -9.77 5.77 -3.97
N LYS A 44 -11.04 5.99 -4.34
CA LYS A 44 -12.16 6.08 -3.40
C LYS A 44 -12.45 4.75 -2.68
N GLN A 45 -11.92 3.64 -3.20
CA GLN A 45 -12.11 2.28 -2.68
C GLN A 45 -10.93 1.81 -1.83
N VAL A 46 -9.80 2.54 -1.84
CA VAL A 46 -8.63 2.22 -1.03
C VAL A 46 -9.01 2.19 0.44
N ASN A 47 -8.81 1.04 1.04
CA ASN A 47 -9.17 0.74 2.42
C ASN A 47 -8.01 0.08 3.19
N THR A 48 -6.87 -0.11 2.52
CA THR A 48 -5.63 -0.60 3.11
C THR A 48 -4.45 0.30 2.76
N GLU A 49 -3.44 0.29 3.61
CA GLU A 49 -2.14 0.92 3.37
C GLU A 49 -1.01 -0.08 3.65
N ILE A 50 0.16 0.17 3.08
CA ILE A 50 1.36 -0.64 3.28
C ILE A 50 2.23 0.00 4.35
N CYS A 51 2.60 -0.80 5.35
CA CYS A 51 3.49 -0.41 6.43
C CYS A 51 4.71 -1.32 6.46
N GLN A 52 5.88 -0.77 6.78
CA GLN A 52 7.11 -1.56 6.99
C GLN A 52 7.45 -1.66 8.47
N LEU A 53 7.68 -2.87 8.96
CA LEU A 53 8.20 -3.11 10.31
C LEU A 53 9.22 -4.26 10.28
N GLY A 54 10.44 -4.00 10.76
CA GLY A 54 11.48 -5.03 10.85
C GLY A 54 11.92 -5.63 9.51
N GLY A 55 11.75 -4.89 8.40
CA GLY A 55 12.06 -5.39 7.05
C GLY A 55 10.95 -6.26 6.44
N ILE A 56 9.78 -6.31 7.07
CA ILE A 56 8.59 -7.00 6.56
C ILE A 56 7.55 -5.93 6.17
N LEU A 57 6.88 -6.14 5.04
CA LEU A 57 5.74 -5.32 4.61
C LEU A 57 4.43 -5.94 5.13
N TYR A 58 3.57 -5.08 5.65
CA TYR A 58 2.25 -5.44 6.16
C TYR A 58 1.19 -4.57 5.49
N PHE A 59 0.01 -5.14 5.28
CA PHE A 59 -1.19 -4.37 4.97
C PHE A 59 -1.95 -4.05 6.25
N ARG A 60 -2.30 -2.79 6.45
CA ARG A 60 -3.16 -2.34 7.54
C ARG A 60 -4.42 -1.72 6.96
N THR A 61 -5.57 -2.06 7.52
CA THR A 61 -6.83 -1.42 7.15
C THR A 61 -6.88 0.02 7.68
N LEU A 62 -7.24 0.97 6.81
CA LEU A 62 -7.41 2.39 7.16
C LEU A 62 -8.73 2.66 7.91
N GLN A 63 -9.69 1.77 7.73
CA GLN A 63 -11.05 1.84 8.23
C GLN A 63 -11.64 0.44 8.44
N GLU A 64 -12.84 0.35 9.00
CA GLU A 64 -13.59 -0.91 9.04
C GLU A 64 -13.91 -1.38 7.61
N VAL A 65 -13.69 -2.67 7.34
CA VAL A 65 -13.94 -3.28 6.02
C VAL A 65 -15.07 -4.30 6.16
N PRO A 66 -16.26 -4.03 5.59
CA PRO A 66 -17.39 -4.97 5.64
C PRO A 66 -17.08 -6.28 4.92
N ALA A 67 -17.73 -7.37 5.35
CA ALA A 67 -17.63 -8.66 4.68
C ALA A 67 -18.00 -8.57 3.19
N GLY A 68 -17.22 -9.24 2.34
CA GLY A 68 -17.40 -9.23 0.89
C GLY A 68 -16.86 -7.97 0.18
N THR A 69 -16.26 -7.03 0.92
CA THR A 69 -15.58 -5.86 0.34
C THR A 69 -14.17 -6.24 -0.09
N GLU A 70 -13.76 -5.81 -1.28
CA GLU A 70 -12.40 -6.01 -1.78
C GLU A 70 -11.39 -5.19 -0.97
N LEU A 71 -10.21 -5.77 -0.71
CA LEU A 71 -9.08 -5.03 -0.15
C LEU A 71 -8.33 -4.34 -1.28
N VAL A 72 -8.24 -3.01 -1.21
CA VAL A 72 -7.57 -2.18 -2.20
C VAL A 72 -6.54 -1.32 -1.51
N THR A 73 -5.33 -1.27 -2.06
CA THR A 73 -4.21 -0.46 -1.57
C THR A 73 -3.82 0.62 -2.57
N ASP A 74 -2.95 1.53 -2.14
CA ASP A 74 -2.17 2.39 -3.02
C ASP A 74 -0.70 1.91 -2.99
N TYR A 75 -0.18 1.37 -4.11
CA TYR A 75 1.23 0.96 -4.23
C TYR A 75 2.18 2.15 -4.45
N GLY A 76 1.64 3.36 -4.66
CA GLY A 76 2.39 4.59 -4.87
C GLY A 76 2.84 4.82 -6.30
N TYR A 77 3.45 6.00 -6.51
CA TYR A 77 3.78 6.61 -7.81
C TYR A 77 4.61 5.77 -8.78
N SER A 78 5.29 4.75 -8.30
CA SER A 78 6.19 3.96 -9.14
C SER A 78 5.52 2.73 -9.73
N TYR A 79 4.34 2.33 -9.25
CA TYR A 79 3.73 1.05 -9.60
C TYR A 79 3.01 1.07 -10.95
N TRP A 80 2.17 2.07 -11.18
CA TRP A 80 1.44 2.23 -12.45
C TRP A 80 2.16 3.25 -13.33
N PRO A 81 2.39 2.96 -14.62
CA PRO A 81 3.11 3.87 -15.51
C PRO A 81 2.35 5.17 -15.82
N ASP A 82 1.01 5.11 -15.80
CA ASP A 82 0.13 6.23 -16.18
C ASP A 82 -0.69 6.78 -14.99
N PHE A 83 -0.38 6.33 -13.77
CA PHE A 83 -1.09 6.74 -12.57
C PHE A 83 -0.11 6.85 -11.41
N ASP A 84 0.06 8.06 -10.87
CA ASP A 84 0.97 8.29 -9.76
C ASP A 84 0.45 7.54 -8.52
N SER A 85 -0.42 8.18 -7.74
CA SER A 85 -0.91 7.58 -6.50
C SER A 85 -2.23 8.24 -6.15
N CYS A 86 -2.94 7.63 -5.22
CA CYS A 86 -4.19 8.16 -4.75
C CYS A 86 -4.04 9.37 -3.82
N GLN A 87 -2.80 9.77 -3.48
CA GLN A 87 -2.49 10.89 -2.58
C GLN A 87 -3.29 10.86 -1.26
N LEU A 88 -3.66 9.66 -0.79
CA LEU A 88 -4.82 9.50 0.10
C LEU A 88 -4.63 9.99 1.52
N VAL A 89 -3.40 10.19 1.97
CA VAL A 89 -3.13 10.62 3.34
C VAL A 89 -1.78 11.32 3.34
N THR A 90 -1.78 12.64 3.55
CA THR A 90 -0.53 13.30 3.98
C THR A 90 -0.22 12.81 5.40
N SER A 91 1.06 12.82 5.82
CA SER A 91 1.40 12.49 7.22
C SER A 91 0.58 13.30 8.24
N ASN A 92 0.13 14.50 7.87
CA ASN A 92 -0.75 15.33 8.68
C ASN A 92 -2.16 14.74 8.85
N ASP A 93 -2.73 14.14 7.81
CA ASP A 93 -4.06 13.51 7.87
C ASP A 93 -4.04 12.24 8.74
N LEU A 94 -2.94 11.50 8.73
CA LEU A 94 -2.76 10.31 9.57
C LEU A 94 -2.66 10.71 11.05
N MET A 95 -1.88 11.76 11.35
CA MET A 95 -1.75 12.27 12.72
C MET A 95 -3.09 12.80 13.25
N ALA A 96 -3.84 13.54 12.44
CA ALA A 96 -5.17 14.03 12.81
C ALA A 96 -6.16 12.87 13.09
N ARG A 97 -6.07 11.74 12.37
CA ARG A 97 -6.91 10.56 12.61
C ARG A 97 -6.53 9.80 13.89
N LEU A 98 -5.23 9.74 14.20
CA LEU A 98 -4.73 9.10 15.43
C LEU A 98 -5.09 9.91 16.68
N GLU A 99 -4.97 11.24 16.63
CA GLU A 99 -5.39 12.13 17.71
C GLU A 99 -6.89 11.98 18.02
N ASN A 100 -7.74 11.92 16.97
CA ASN A 100 -9.18 11.73 17.14
C ASN A 100 -9.55 10.34 17.70
N ARG A 101 -8.72 9.31 17.52
CA ARG A 101 -8.91 7.99 18.14
C ARG A 101 -8.44 7.95 19.59
N ALA A 102 -7.42 8.72 19.96
CA ALA A 102 -6.93 8.82 21.35
C ALA A 102 -7.83 9.67 22.26
N ALA A 103 -8.71 10.50 21.67
CA ALA A 103 -9.66 11.35 22.38
C ALA A 103 -11.00 10.66 22.73
N ARG A 104 -11.15 9.36 22.44
CA ARG A 104 -12.31 8.52 22.80
C ARG A 104 -11.89 7.48 23.82
#